data_AF-A0A5K0XFS8-F1
#
_entry.id   AF-A0A5K0XFS8-F1
#
_cell.length_a   1.000
_cell.length_b   1.000
_cell.length_c   1.000
_cell.angle_alpha   90.00
_cell.angle_beta   90.00
_cell.angle_gamma   90.00
#
_symmetry.space_group_name_H-M   'P 1'
#
loop_
_entity.id
_entity.type
_entity.pdbx_description
1 polymer ?
#
loop_
_entity_poly.entity_id
_entity_poly.type
_entity_poly.pdbx_seq_one_letter_code
_entity_poly.pdbx_strand_id
1 'polypeptide(L)' 'TRVSGVMTNAPFMLNLDCDMFVNDPKALYHALCLLLGFESETQSGFVQFPQTFHGALKDDPYGNQLKVLLK' A
#
# COMPACT_ATOMS: atom_id res chain seq x y z
N THR A 1 -3.92 -5.95 24.87
CA THR A 1 -3.48 -4.91 23.92
C THR A 1 -2.44 -5.49 22.99
N ARG A 2 -2.45 -5.16 21.68
CA ARG A 2 -1.38 -5.62 20.76
C ARG A 2 -0.07 -4.87 21.05
N VAL A 3 1.06 -5.46 20.67
CA VAL A 3 2.41 -4.89 20.90
C VAL A 3 2.54 -3.47 20.37
N SER A 4 2.12 -3.22 19.13
CA SER A 4 2.20 -1.89 18.51
C SER A 4 1.42 -0.81 19.26
N GLY A 5 0.25 -1.16 19.82
CA GLY A 5 -0.57 -0.25 20.61
C GLY A 5 0.04 0.12 21.96
N VAL A 6 0.93 -0.72 22.51
CA VAL A 6 1.66 -0.42 23.75
C VAL A 6 2.94 0.37 23.45
N MET A 7 3.64 0.01 22.37
CA MET A 7 4.98 0.56 22.08
C MET A 7 4.94 1.97 21.51
N THR A 8 4.09 2.22 20.51
CA THR A 8 4.05 3.51 19.80
C THR A 8 2.65 4.08 19.63
N ASN A 9 1.62 3.22 19.58
CA ASN A 9 0.23 3.60 19.36
C ASN A 9 0.03 4.52 18.15
N ALA A 10 0.73 4.22 17.04
CA ALA A 10 0.62 5.00 15.80
C ALA A 10 -0.82 4.94 15.24
N PRO A 11 -1.37 6.06 14.73
CA PRO A 11 -2.76 6.12 14.22
C PRO A 11 -2.93 5.43 12.86
N PHE A 12 -1.84 5.22 12.13
CA PHE A 12 -1.83 4.54 10.83
C PHE A 12 -0.85 3.38 10.85
N MET A 13 -1.16 2.33 10.09
CA MET A 13 -0.34 1.13 9.96
C MET A 13 -0.11 0.81 8.48
N LEU A 14 1.15 0.59 8.11
CA LEU A 14 1.52 0.07 6.80
C LEU A 14 1.62 -1.46 6.87
N ASN A 15 0.84 -2.16 6.05
CA ASN A 15 1.00 -3.59 5.83
C ASN A 15 1.92 -3.83 4.62
N LEU A 16 2.97 -4.63 4.78
CA LEU A 16 3.94 -4.92 3.74
C LEU A 16 4.45 -6.37 3.88
N ASP A 17 4.41 -7.11 2.77
CA ASP A 17 4.93 -8.47 2.70
C ASP A 17 6.45 -8.50 2.51
N CYS A 18 7.09 -9.62 2.84
CA CYS A 18 8.56 -9.73 2.86
C CYS A 18 9.22 -9.73 1.47
N ASP A 19 8.45 -9.96 0.41
CA ASP A 19 8.88 -9.93 -1.00
C ASP A 19 8.56 -8.59 -1.69
N MET A 20 8.03 -7.62 -0.94
CA MET A 20 7.67 -6.31 -1.43
C MET A 20 8.48 -5.20 -0.74
N PHE A 21 8.69 -4.10 -1.47
CA PHE A 21 9.33 -2.91 -0.92
C PHE A 21 8.68 -1.63 -1.46
N VAL A 22 8.87 -0.53 -0.73
CA VAL A 22 8.40 0.79 -1.14
C VAL A 22 9.37 1.37 -2.17
N ASN A 23 8.90 1.54 -3.41
CA ASN A 23 9.71 2.01 -4.53
C ASN A 23 9.72 3.55 -4.70
N ASP A 24 8.74 4.26 -4.13
CA ASP A 24 8.68 5.72 -4.08
C ASP A 24 8.68 6.18 -2.62
N PRO A 25 9.71 6.93 -2.15
CA PRO A 25 9.75 7.45 -0.79
C PRO A 25 8.58 8.40 -0.47
N LYS A 26 7.86 8.92 -1.47
CA LYS A 26 6.69 9.78 -1.29
C LYS A 26 5.37 9.01 -1.13
N ALA A 27 5.36 7.69 -1.31
CA ALA A 27 4.14 6.88 -1.26
C ALA A 27 3.34 7.11 0.03
N LEU A 28 4.01 7.19 1.18
CA LEU A 28 3.36 7.44 2.46
C LEU A 28 2.77 8.85 2.59
N TYR A 29 3.42 9.87 2.02
CA TYR A 29 2.84 11.22 1.99
C TYR A 29 1.58 11.26 1.14
N HIS A 30 1.57 10.59 -0.02
CA HIS A 30 0.38 10.48 -0.85
C HIS A 30 -0.76 9.74 -0.12
N ALA A 31 -0.44 8.68 0.61
CA ALA A 31 -1.43 7.96 1.43
C ALA A 31 -2.02 8.87 2.51
N LEU A 32 -1.19 9.64 3.21
CA LEU A 32 -1.63 10.58 4.24
C LEU A 32 -2.48 11.71 3.67
N CYS A 33 -2.16 12.23 2.48
CA CYS A 33 -3.01 13.22 1.81
C CYS A 33 -4.44 12.69 1.57
N LEU A 34 -4.59 11.40 1.26
CA LEU A 34 -5.91 10.78 1.09
C LEU A 34 -6.57 10.53 2.45
N LEU A 35 -5.87 9.92 3.41
CA LEU A 35 -6.44 9.57 4.72
C LEU A 35 -6.84 10.79 5.55
N LEU A 36 -6.08 11.88 5.46
CA LEU A 36 -6.30 13.13 6.21
C LEU A 36 -7.04 14.19 5.38
N GLY A 37 -7.24 13.96 4.09
CA GLY A 37 -7.86 14.92 3.18
C GLY A 37 -9.39 14.93 3.21
N PHE A 38 -10.02 13.90 3.79
CA PHE A 38 -11.47 13.83 3.93
C PHE A 38 -11.95 14.63 5.15
N GLU A 39 -13.17 15.17 5.07
CA GLU A 39 -13.78 15.91 6.18
C GLU A 39 -14.08 14.99 7.38
N SER A 40 -14.33 13.70 7.11
CA SER A 40 -14.57 12.69 8.14
C SER A 40 -13.64 11.49 7.97
N GLU A 41 -13.02 11.07 9.07
CA GLU A 41 -12.18 9.86 9.16
C GLU A 41 -12.95 8.57 8.80
N THR A 42 -14.28 8.59 8.86
CA THR A 42 -15.12 7.44 8.48
C THR A 42 -15.21 7.22 6.97
N GLN A 43 -14.74 8.18 6.16
CA GLN A 43 -14.81 8.09 4.70
C GLN A 43 -13.64 7.32 4.09
N SER A 44 -12.57 7.09 4.84
CA SER A 44 -11.40 6.34 4.37
C SER A 44 -10.88 5.39 5.45
N GLY A 45 -10.97 4.10 5.19
CA GLY A 45 -10.43 3.07 6.09
C GLY A 45 -8.99 2.68 5.78
N PHE A 46 -8.56 2.76 4.52
CA PHE A 46 -7.21 2.42 4.06
C PHE A 46 -6.95 2.98 2.66
N VAL A 47 -5.67 3.11 2.30
CA VAL A 47 -5.23 3.45 0.95
C VAL A 47 -4.56 2.22 0.36
N GLN A 48 -5.10 1.73 -0.77
CA GLN A 48 -4.51 0.61 -1.49
C GLN A 48 -3.56 1.12 -2.57
N PHE A 49 -2.33 0.60 -2.55
CA PHE A 49 -1.36 0.81 -3.64
C PHE A 49 -1.38 -0.38 -4.60
N PRO A 50 -1.22 -0.15 -5.92
CA PRO A 50 -1.00 -1.21 -6.88
C PRO A 50 0.30 -1.98 -6.55
N GLN A 51 0.23 -3.30 -6.45
CA GLN A 51 1.41 -4.14 -6.32
C GLN A 51 1.99 -4.42 -7.71
N THR A 52 3.27 -4.08 -7.91
CA THR A 52 3.98 -4.33 -9.18
C THR A 52 5.11 -5.33 -8.93
N PHE A 53 5.13 -6.41 -9.70
CA PHE A 53 6.11 -7.49 -9.55
C PHE A 53 7.35 -7.24 -10.42
N HIS A 54 8.52 -7.57 -9.89
CA HIS A 54 9.80 -7.47 -10.60
C HIS A 54 10.17 -8.80 -11.29
N GLY A 55 11.07 -8.73 -12.29
CA GLY A 55 11.63 -9.93 -12.93
C GLY A 55 10.64 -10.71 -13.82
N ALA A 56 9.56 -10.07 -14.26
CA ALA A 56 8.54 -10.74 -15.05
C ALA A 56 8.94 -10.93 -16.53
N LEU A 57 8.42 -12.00 -17.14
CA LEU A 57 8.62 -12.32 -18.55
C LEU A 57 7.95 -11.27 -19.45
N LYS A 58 8.58 -10.93 -20.58
CA LYS A 58 8.07 -9.88 -21.49
C LYS A 58 6.72 -10.24 -22.10
N ASP A 59 6.52 -11.51 -22.43
CA ASP A 59 5.32 -12.08 -23.04
C ASP A 59 4.24 -12.49 -22.01
N ASP A 60 4.57 -12.46 -20.71
CA ASP A 60 3.67 -12.73 -19.58
C ASP A 60 2.68 -13.89 -19.81
N PRO A 61 3.13 -15.09 -20.20
CA PRO A 61 2.23 -16.18 -20.60
C PRO A 61 1.31 -16.64 -19.46
N TYR A 62 1.67 -16.33 -18.22
CA TYR A 62 0.92 -16.67 -17.01
C TYR A 62 0.07 -15.51 -16.46
N GLY A 63 0.16 -14.30 -17.02
CA GLY A 63 -0.60 -13.14 -16.58
C GLY A 63 -0.24 -12.62 -15.18
N ASN A 64 0.97 -12.93 -14.68
CA ASN A 64 1.37 -12.65 -13.30
C ASN A 64 1.65 -11.16 -13.06
N GLN A 65 1.78 -10.35 -14.10
CA GLN A 65 2.04 -8.92 -13.94
C GLN A 65 0.79 -8.10 -13.64
N LEU A 66 -0.40 -8.71 -13.70
CA LEU A 66 -1.70 -8.06 -13.41
C LEU A 66 -1.95 -6.76 -14.21
N LYS A 67 -1.27 -6.59 -15.36
CA LYS A 67 -1.31 -5.36 -16.18
C LYS A 67 -2.70 -4.96 -16.67
N VAL A 68 -3.63 -5.91 -16.78
CA VAL A 68 -5.00 -5.64 -17.21
C VAL A 68 -5.85 -5.14 -16.04
N LEU A 69 -5.65 -5.67 -14.84
CA LEU A 69 -6.42 -5.31 -13.66
C LEU A 69 -5.98 -3.96 -13.07
N LEU A 70 -4.68 -3.69 -13.09
CA LEU A 70 -4.08 -2.50 -12.48
C LEU A 70 -3.89 -1.34 -13.48
N LYS A 71 -4.61 -1.37 -14.60
CA LYS A 71 -4.48 -0.39 -15.69
C LYS A 71 -5.27 0.89 -15.42
#